data_AF-A0A0T6Z8A9-F1
#
_entry.id   AF-A0A0T6Z8A9-F1
#
_cell.length_a   1.000
_cell.length_b   1.000
_cell.length_c   1.000
_cell.angle_alpha   90.00
_cell.angle_beta   90.00
_cell.angle_gamma   90.00
#
_symmetry.space_group_name_H-M   'P 1'
#
loop_
_entity.id
_entity.type
_entity.pdbx_description
1 polymer ?
#
loop_
_entity_poly.entity_id
_entity_poly.type
_entity_poly.pdbx_seq_one_letter_code
_entity_poly.pdbx_strand_id
1 'polypeptide(L)'
;MTGIKPPAGFENSVLDIETIPAGRRFGRIYASAFPDPLGYGKTPSRFSDPRRRDPARRFGVVYLGDTLKVCFLEAVLRDRRDGLVGDIPIYRLKSAGRLLTAVDPSRSYLDLDVS
;
A
#
# COMPACT_ATOMS: atom_id res chain seq x y z
N MET A 1 16.11 17.35 -11.66
CA MET A 1 14.73 17.10 -12.11
C MET A 1 13.85 18.21 -11.56
N THR A 2 13.31 19.07 -12.43
CA THR A 2 12.27 20.03 -12.08
C THR A 2 11.00 19.23 -11.74
N GLY A 3 10.71 19.10 -10.44
CA GLY A 3 9.52 18.38 -10.00
C GLY A 3 8.28 19.06 -10.52
N ILE A 4 7.35 18.27 -11.09
CA ILE A 4 6.02 18.76 -11.49
C ILE A 4 5.42 19.47 -10.26
N LYS A 5 5.08 20.75 -10.45
CA LYS A 5 4.38 21.52 -9.42
C LYS A 5 2.93 21.08 -9.42
N PRO A 6 2.29 20.98 -8.23
CA PRO A 6 0.84 20.78 -8.17
C PRO A 6 0.12 21.87 -8.98
N PRO A 7 -1.06 21.57 -9.55
CA PRO A 7 -1.89 22.59 -10.20
C PRO A 7 -2.26 23.72 -9.21
N ALA A 8 -2.57 24.90 -9.74
CA ALA A 8 -2.97 26.03 -8.90
C ALA A 8 -4.22 25.68 -8.08
N GLY A 9 -4.20 25.98 -6.78
CA GLY A 9 -5.31 25.70 -5.87
C GLY A 9 -5.37 24.26 -5.35
N PHE A 10 -4.35 23.43 -5.61
CA PHE A 10 -4.28 22.05 -5.09
C PHE A 10 -4.43 21.98 -3.56
N GLU A 11 -3.89 22.96 -2.85
CA GLU A 11 -4.01 23.10 -1.40
C GLU A 11 -5.45 23.33 -0.91
N ASN A 12 -6.35 23.77 -1.79
CA ASN A 12 -7.77 24.00 -1.51
C ASN A 12 -8.69 22.95 -2.14
N SER A 13 -8.13 21.93 -2.81
CA SER A 13 -8.91 20.84 -3.37
C SER A 13 -9.71 20.14 -2.26
N VAL A 14 -11.01 19.99 -2.47
CA VAL A 14 -11.85 19.20 -1.57
C VAL A 14 -11.39 17.75 -1.66
N LEU A 15 -11.04 17.18 -0.51
CA LEU A 15 -10.71 15.77 -0.39
C LEU A 15 -12.01 14.98 -0.28
N ASP A 16 -12.15 13.93 -1.09
CA ASP A 16 -13.20 12.95 -0.87
C ASP A 16 -12.75 12.02 0.26
N ILE A 17 -13.53 11.96 1.32
CA ILE A 17 -13.18 11.25 2.55
C ILE A 17 -14.31 10.30 2.89
N GLU A 18 -14.03 8.99 2.84
CA GLU A 18 -14.94 7.96 3.33
C GLU A 18 -14.67 7.70 4.82
N THR A 19 -15.72 7.49 5.61
CA THR A 19 -15.56 6.89 6.94
C THR A 19 -15.68 5.39 6.83
N ILE A 20 -14.57 4.68 7.04
CA ILE A 20 -14.57 3.22 7.08
C ILE A 20 -15.05 2.76 8.46
N PRO A 21 -16.15 1.97 8.54
CA PRO A 21 -16.65 1.48 9.81
C PRO A 21 -15.75 0.41 10.42
N ALA A 22 -15.79 0.30 11.74
CA ALA A 22 -15.22 -0.85 12.46
C ALA A 22 -15.78 -2.18 11.92
N GLY A 23 -14.94 -3.21 11.90
CA GLY A 23 -15.32 -4.53 11.41
C GLY A 23 -15.34 -4.69 9.88
N ARG A 24 -15.05 -3.64 9.09
CA ARG A 24 -14.83 -3.82 7.65
C ARG A 24 -13.61 -4.69 7.41
N ARG A 25 -13.79 -5.81 6.72
CA ARG A 25 -12.74 -6.81 6.54
C ARG A 25 -11.83 -6.51 5.36
N PHE A 26 -10.53 -6.52 5.62
CA PHE A 26 -9.49 -6.42 4.60
C PHE A 26 -8.62 -7.66 4.57
N GLY A 27 -7.91 -7.87 3.47
CA GLY A 27 -6.85 -8.87 3.35
C GLY A 27 -5.46 -8.23 3.37
N ARG A 28 -4.47 -8.99 3.83
CA ARG A 28 -3.05 -8.67 3.64
C ARG A 28 -2.26 -9.93 3.29
N ILE A 29 -1.46 -9.84 2.24
CA ILE A 29 -0.43 -10.83 1.93
C ILE A 29 0.93 -10.26 2.32
N TYR A 30 1.71 -10.99 3.11
CA TYR A 30 3.01 -10.52 3.61
C TYR A 30 4.02 -11.67 3.69
N ALA A 31 5.31 -11.35 3.73
CA ALA A 31 6.36 -12.37 3.80
C ALA A 31 6.38 -13.03 5.19
N SER A 32 6.47 -14.35 5.24
CA SER A 32 6.42 -15.14 6.48
C SER A 32 7.61 -14.86 7.42
N ALA A 33 8.70 -14.28 6.90
CA ALA A 33 9.84 -13.82 7.70
C ALA A 33 9.50 -12.64 8.63
N PHE A 34 8.38 -11.94 8.39
CA PHE A 34 7.87 -10.84 9.20
C PHE A 34 6.48 -11.21 9.72
N PRO A 35 6.38 -11.97 10.83
CA PRO A 35 5.13 -12.63 11.23
C PRO A 35 4.07 -11.68 11.77
N ASP A 36 4.41 -10.42 12.08
CA ASP A 36 3.43 -9.43 12.52
C ASP A 36 2.59 -8.93 11.32
N PRO A 37 1.28 -9.28 11.26
CA PRO A 37 0.41 -8.89 10.16
C PRO A 37 0.09 -7.39 10.11
N LEU A 38 0.42 -6.62 11.16
CA LEU A 38 0.32 -5.16 11.19
C LEU A 38 1.69 -4.47 11.25
N GLY A 39 2.76 -5.26 11.25
CA GLY A 39 4.13 -4.77 11.21
C GLY A 39 4.38 -3.93 9.96
N TYR A 40 5.07 -2.81 10.14
CA TYR A 40 5.47 -1.90 9.07
C TYR A 40 6.93 -1.49 9.20
N GLY A 41 7.55 -1.17 8.07
CA GLY A 41 8.88 -0.56 8.00
C GLY A 41 8.79 0.86 7.46
N LYS A 42 9.85 1.66 7.68
CA LYS A 42 10.05 2.99 7.08
C LYS A 42 10.84 2.92 5.77
N THR A 43 10.66 1.83 5.02
CA THR A 43 11.26 1.69 3.68
C THR A 43 10.64 2.73 2.74
N PRO A 44 11.33 3.09 1.63
CA PRO A 44 10.73 3.95 0.61
C PRO A 44 9.41 3.35 0.12
N SER A 45 8.40 4.21 -0.04
CA SER A 45 7.07 3.85 -0.54
C SER A 45 6.57 4.93 -1.48
N ARG A 46 5.50 4.66 -2.25
CA ARG A 46 4.85 5.68 -3.09
C ARG A 46 4.28 6.87 -2.31
N PHE A 47 4.09 6.68 -1.01
CA PHE A 47 3.63 7.72 -0.08
C PHE A 47 4.79 8.47 0.60
N SER A 48 6.04 8.10 0.30
CA SER A 48 7.21 8.84 0.76
C SER A 48 7.37 10.12 -0.05
N ASP A 49 7.70 11.23 0.60
CA ASP A 49 7.99 12.49 -0.09
C ASP A 49 9.20 12.30 -1.03
N PRO A 50 9.02 12.40 -2.36
CA PRO A 50 10.12 12.20 -3.30
C PRO A 50 11.16 13.34 -3.24
N ARG A 51 10.80 14.49 -2.65
CA ARG A 51 11.64 15.69 -2.51
C ARG A 51 12.46 15.66 -1.22
N ARG A 52 11.98 15.00 -0.17
CA ARG A 52 12.64 14.89 1.14
C ARG A 52 12.95 13.44 1.45
N ARG A 53 14.17 13.01 1.11
CA ARG A 53 14.65 11.64 1.31
C ARG A 53 15.10 11.33 2.75
N ASP A 54 14.65 12.10 3.74
CA ASP A 54 14.97 11.86 5.16
C ASP A 54 14.28 10.57 5.64
N PRO A 55 15.03 9.48 5.94
CA PRO A 55 14.44 8.23 6.40
C PRO A 55 13.63 8.36 7.69
N ALA A 56 13.97 9.33 8.55
CA ALA A 56 13.28 9.53 9.84
C ALA A 56 11.84 10.01 9.65
N ARG A 57 11.57 10.76 8.57
CA ARG A 57 10.28 11.39 8.25
C ARG A 57 9.35 10.54 7.38
N ARG A 58 9.76 9.31 7.03
CA ARG A 58 8.92 8.40 6.24
C ARG A 58 7.77 7.86 7.07
N PHE A 59 6.61 7.73 6.43
CA PHE A 59 5.46 7.04 6.99
C PHE A 59 5.74 5.53 7.06
N GLY A 60 5.28 4.91 8.14
CA GLY A 60 5.09 3.47 8.19
C GLY A 60 3.84 3.11 7.40
N VAL A 61 3.97 2.26 6.39
CA VAL A 61 2.85 1.93 5.50
C VAL A 61 2.49 0.45 5.65
N VAL A 62 1.18 0.19 5.76
CA VAL A 62 0.58 -1.14 5.69
C VAL A 62 -0.35 -1.16 4.47
N TYR A 63 -0.11 -2.10 3.55
CA TYR A 63 -0.96 -2.29 2.38
C TYR A 63 -2.04 -3.32 2.69
N LEU A 64 -3.30 -2.90 2.59
CA LEU A 64 -4.49 -3.72 2.75
C LEU A 64 -5.27 -3.73 1.43
N GLY A 65 -5.89 -4.86 1.08
CA GLY A 65 -6.77 -4.97 -0.07
C GLY A 65 -8.18 -5.37 0.33
N ASP A 66 -9.18 -4.84 -0.36
CA ASP A 66 -10.59 -5.22 -0.16
C ASP A 66 -10.87 -6.67 -0.62
N THR A 67 -10.04 -7.16 -1.53
CA THR A 67 -10.16 -8.47 -2.17
C THR A 67 -8.81 -9.18 -2.22
N LEU A 68 -8.87 -10.50 -2.30
CA LEU A 68 -7.68 -11.33 -2.50
C LEU A 68 -6.92 -10.95 -3.79
N LYS A 69 -7.64 -10.57 -4.84
CA LYS A 69 -7.06 -10.12 -6.12
C LYS A 69 -6.19 -8.87 -5.94
N VAL A 70 -6.70 -7.87 -5.22
CA VAL A 70 -5.94 -6.65 -4.89
C VAL A 70 -4.72 -7.00 -4.04
N CYS A 71 -4.90 -7.81 -3.00
CA CYS A 71 -3.80 -8.26 -2.14
C CYS A 71 -2.67 -8.95 -2.94
N PHE A 72 -3.03 -9.81 -3.89
CA PHE A 72 -2.08 -10.51 -4.73
C PHE A 72 -1.34 -9.57 -5.70
N LEU A 73 -2.05 -8.64 -6.32
CA LEU A 73 -1.48 -7.63 -7.21
C LEU A 73 -0.41 -6.79 -6.47
N GLU A 74 -0.75 -6.29 -5.29
CA GLU A 74 0.14 -5.43 -4.49
C GLU A 74 1.33 -6.21 -3.91
N ALA A 75 1.10 -7.39 -3.33
CA ALA A 75 2.14 -8.10 -2.61
C ALA A 75 3.02 -9.00 -3.49
N VAL A 76 2.48 -9.56 -4.58
CA VAL A 76 3.20 -10.57 -5.40
C VAL A 76 3.66 -9.98 -6.73
N LEU A 77 2.79 -9.23 -7.41
CA LEU A 77 3.12 -8.68 -8.73
C LEU A 77 3.95 -7.40 -8.63
N ARG A 78 3.52 -6.45 -7.79
CA ARG A 78 4.23 -5.16 -7.63
C ARG A 78 5.61 -5.31 -7.01
N ASP A 79 5.76 -6.13 -5.98
CA ASP A 79 7.05 -6.39 -5.32
C ASP A 79 8.12 -6.90 -6.29
N ARG A 80 7.72 -7.62 -7.35
CA ARG A 80 8.62 -8.12 -8.39
C ARG A 80 8.83 -7.18 -9.57
N ARG A 81 8.07 -6.07 -9.64
CA ARG A 81 8.01 -5.20 -10.83
C ARG A 81 8.01 -3.72 -10.53
N ASP A 82 8.40 -3.30 -9.34
CA ASP A 82 8.57 -1.88 -9.08
C ASP A 82 9.58 -1.30 -10.09
N GLY A 83 9.09 -0.51 -11.05
CA GLY A 83 9.88 0.07 -12.15
C GLY A 83 10.16 -0.80 -13.39
N LEU A 84 9.56 -1.99 -13.59
CA LEU A 84 9.85 -2.87 -14.74
C LEU A 84 8.65 -3.06 -15.70
N VAL A 85 8.85 -2.91 -17.03
CA VAL A 85 7.84 -3.07 -18.12
C VAL A 85 8.04 -4.42 -18.86
N GLY A 86 6.98 -5.07 -19.38
CA GLY A 86 7.02 -6.44 -19.96
C GLY A 86 5.96 -7.41 -19.41
N ASP A 87 6.02 -8.70 -19.77
CA ASP A 87 5.09 -9.74 -19.30
C ASP A 87 5.52 -10.36 -17.96
N ILE A 88 4.55 -10.89 -17.19
CA ILE A 88 4.83 -11.71 -15.99
C ILE A 88 4.46 -13.15 -16.31
N PRO A 89 5.43 -14.06 -16.44
CA PRO A 89 5.13 -15.48 -16.49
C PRO A 89 4.51 -15.94 -15.16
N ILE A 90 3.18 -16.13 -15.15
CA ILE A 90 2.39 -16.55 -13.97
C ILE A 90 2.95 -17.87 -13.37
N TYR A 91 3.49 -18.76 -14.21
CA TYR A 91 4.08 -20.03 -13.78
C TYR A 91 5.31 -19.88 -12.86
N ARG A 92 5.95 -18.70 -12.83
CA ARG A 92 7.10 -18.40 -11.96
C ARG A 92 6.68 -17.67 -10.67
N LEU A 93 5.39 -17.39 -10.49
CA LEU A 93 4.84 -16.80 -9.27
C LEU A 93 4.68 -17.85 -8.17
N LYS A 94 5.81 -18.31 -7.60
CA LYS A 94 5.75 -19.02 -6.32
C LYS A 94 5.36 -18.04 -5.22
N SER A 95 4.25 -18.32 -4.54
CA SER A 95 3.80 -17.68 -3.30
C SER A 95 4.47 -18.27 -2.05
N ALA A 96 5.40 -19.22 -2.23
CA ALA A 96 6.17 -19.82 -1.14
C ALA A 96 6.80 -18.73 -0.24
N GLY A 97 6.60 -18.84 1.07
CA GLY A 97 7.10 -17.86 2.04
C GLY A 97 6.21 -16.63 2.22
N ARG A 98 4.93 -16.68 1.83
CA ARG A 98 3.95 -15.62 2.13
C ARG A 98 2.75 -16.15 2.88
N LEU A 99 2.21 -15.31 3.76
CA LEU A 99 1.00 -15.56 4.55
C LEU A 99 -0.11 -14.64 4.07
N LEU A 100 -1.34 -15.15 4.05
CA LEU A 100 -2.56 -14.35 3.88
C LEU A 100 -3.25 -14.26 5.25
N THR A 101 -3.62 -13.05 5.65
CA THR A 101 -4.43 -12.82 6.85
C THR A 101 -5.59 -11.89 6.57
N ALA A 102 -6.64 -12.01 7.37
CA ALA A 102 -7.66 -10.99 7.49
C ALA A 102 -7.21 -9.90 8.47
N VAL A 103 -7.61 -8.67 8.19
CA VAL A 103 -7.38 -7.50 9.03
C VAL A 103 -8.70 -6.76 9.16
N ASP A 104 -9.18 -6.65 10.39
CA ASP A 104 -10.44 -5.97 10.72
C ASP A 104 -10.12 -4.79 11.65
N PRO A 105 -10.48 -3.55 11.29
CA PRO A 105 -10.26 -2.39 12.12
C PRO A 105 -11.19 -2.46 13.33
N SER A 106 -10.63 -2.34 14.52
CA SER A 106 -11.39 -2.33 15.77
C SER A 106 -12.15 -1.02 16.02
N ARG A 107 -11.82 0.02 15.24
CA ARG A 107 -12.44 1.36 15.29
C ARG A 107 -12.61 1.89 13.88
N SER A 108 -13.59 2.76 13.70
CA SER A 108 -13.74 3.48 12.43
C SER A 108 -12.56 4.41 12.18
N TYR A 109 -12.22 4.64 10.91
CA TYR A 109 -11.17 5.56 10.50
C TYR A 109 -11.57 6.31 9.22
N LEU A 110 -10.90 7.42 8.95
CA LEU A 110 -11.09 8.19 7.73
C LEU A 110 -10.15 7.65 6.65
N ASP A 111 -10.70 7.33 5.50
CA ASP A 111 -9.96 6.95 4.31
C ASP A 111 -10.09 8.05 3.26
N LEU A 112 -8.99 8.35 2.58
CA LEU A 112 -9.01 9.28 1.45
C LEU A 112 -9.46 8.49 0.22
N ASP A 113 -10.66 8.79 -0.28
CA ASP A 113 -11.16 8.12 -1.47
C ASP A 113 -10.43 8.67 -2.70
N VAL A 114 -9.79 7.76 -3.42
CA VAL A 114 -9.01 8.03 -4.63
C VAL A 114 -9.46 7.12 -5.79
N SER A 115 -10.64 6.51 -5.67
CA SER A 115 -11.19 5.54 -6.61
C SER A 115 -11.76 6.15 -7.90
#